data_AF-A0A3N5TE10-F1
#
_entry.id   AF-A0A3N5TE10-F1
#
_cell.length_a   1.000
_cell.length_b   1.000
_cell.length_c   1.000
_cell.angle_alpha   90.00
_cell.angle_beta   90.00
_cell.angle_gamma   90.00
#
_symmetry.space_group_name_H-M   'P 1'
#
loop_
_entity.id
_entity.type
_entity.pdbx_description
1 polymer ?
#
loop_
_entity_poly.entity_id
_entity_poly.type
_entity_poly.pdbx_seq_one_letter_code
_entity_poly.pdbx_strand_id
1 'polypeptide(L)'
;MYIRKTTIHKDGKIHHYWALVESYRTERGPRQRVVAWLGEMDEAGRLGVEQVAEGGSGFQPSLFEKTEPEWVEVDVKRVRVEKVVDFGGPWLGLELMHRLGLDQFFLEHVPGGREAIPWAIMAEVLALCRMCHPSSELHIAEHFFEQTALGDLLGIARDKMNEDRLYRALDQVLPHKEALEQHLRERVGSLFKLDYDLFLYDVTSTYFEGEARRNPLAQRGYSRDHRGDCKQICIGVVVSRDGFPLGYEIFAGNRNDVTTVEEIVEALEGRYGRANRIWVMDRGMVSDENVEFLTKEGRRYILGTQRGQLKQFEEELLKSDWQEVQSGLEVKRVDSPDGQEVFILCRSRDRAEKEKAIHDRFEQRIEEALKNMVKGCEKRRYQVGVIESSVGKLLGRNSRAAGLFEVHV
;
A
#
# COMPACT_ATOMS: atom_id res chain seq x y z
N MET A 1 -46.27 1.36 -11.38
CA MET A 1 -45.69 0.69 -10.18
C MET A 1 -46.86 0.38 -9.24
N TYR A 2 -46.65 -0.24 -8.09
CA TYR A 2 -47.72 -0.39 -7.09
C TYR A 2 -47.10 -0.58 -5.70
N ILE A 3 -47.89 -0.38 -4.63
CA ILE A 3 -47.42 -0.63 -3.26
C ILE A 3 -47.77 -2.06 -2.81
N ARG A 4 -46.85 -2.71 -2.11
CA ARG A 4 -47.04 -4.07 -1.56
C ARG A 4 -46.94 -4.06 -0.05
N LYS A 5 -47.97 -4.59 0.61
CA LYS A 5 -47.99 -4.79 2.07
C LYS A 5 -47.12 -5.98 2.46
N THR A 6 -46.28 -5.78 3.46
CA THR A 6 -45.47 -6.81 4.12
C THR A 6 -45.85 -6.85 5.59
N THR A 7 -46.30 -8.01 6.06
CA THR A 7 -46.70 -8.21 7.46
C THR A 7 -45.57 -8.89 8.21
N ILE A 8 -45.12 -8.30 9.31
CA ILE A 8 -44.07 -8.84 10.17
C ILE A 8 -44.65 -9.10 11.56
N HIS A 9 -44.39 -10.27 12.12
CA HIS A 9 -44.74 -10.60 13.50
C HIS A 9 -43.49 -10.47 14.36
N LYS A 10 -43.50 -9.54 15.33
CA LYS A 10 -42.39 -9.32 16.26
C LYS A 10 -42.92 -9.02 17.65
N ASP A 11 -42.36 -9.67 18.68
CA ASP A 11 -42.72 -9.49 20.09
C ASP A 11 -44.23 -9.56 20.39
N GLY A 12 -44.93 -10.49 19.72
CA GLY A 12 -46.38 -10.67 19.86
C GLY A 12 -47.25 -9.59 19.20
N LYS A 13 -46.64 -8.62 18.50
CA LYS A 13 -47.33 -7.56 17.75
C LYS A 13 -47.20 -7.76 16.24
N ILE A 14 -48.23 -7.33 15.52
CA ILE A 14 -48.28 -7.37 14.05
C ILE A 14 -47.91 -5.98 13.53
N HIS A 15 -46.86 -5.91 12.73
CA HIS A 15 -46.39 -4.70 12.06
C HIS A 15 -46.68 -4.79 10.55
N HIS A 16 -47.08 -3.66 9.97
CA HIS A 16 -47.40 -3.56 8.55
C HIS A 16 -46.48 -2.55 7.87
N TYR A 17 -45.62 -3.05 7.01
CA TYR A 17 -44.69 -2.25 6.22
C TYR A 17 -45.09 -2.23 4.76
N TRP A 18 -44.89 -1.10 4.10
CA TRP A 18 -45.19 -0.94 2.69
C TRP A 18 -43.90 -0.82 1.87
N ALA A 19 -43.92 -1.39 0.66
CA ALA A 19 -42.83 -1.30 -0.30
C ALA A 19 -43.36 -0.86 -1.65
N LEU A 20 -42.66 0.05 -2.33
CA LEU A 20 -42.92 0.41 -3.71
C LEU A 20 -42.31 -0.66 -4.62
N VAL A 21 -43.14 -1.28 -5.46
CA VAL A 21 -42.75 -2.39 -6.33
C VAL A 21 -42.92 -1.99 -7.79
N GLU A 22 -41.89 -2.26 -8.58
CA GLU A 22 -41.91 -2.12 -10.02
C GLU A 22 -42.01 -3.49 -10.69
N SER A 23 -43.01 -3.65 -11.57
CA SER A 23 -43.10 -4.81 -12.45
C SER A 23 -42.41 -4.49 -13.78
N TYR A 24 -41.48 -5.35 -14.20
CA TYR A 24 -40.75 -5.21 -15.46
C TYR A 24 -40.75 -6.55 -16.21
N ARG A 25 -40.68 -6.52 -17.54
CA ARG A 25 -40.66 -7.73 -18.37
C ARG A 25 -39.24 -8.23 -18.59
N THR A 26 -39.05 -9.53 -18.47
CA THR A 26 -37.82 -10.24 -18.87
C THR A 26 -38.15 -11.25 -19.95
N GLU A 27 -37.13 -11.82 -20.61
CA GLU A 27 -37.31 -12.93 -21.56
C GLU A 27 -38.02 -14.15 -20.97
N ARG A 28 -37.97 -14.31 -19.63
CA ARG A 28 -38.64 -15.38 -18.87
C ARG A 28 -40.00 -14.96 -18.29
N GLY A 29 -40.57 -13.84 -18.74
CA GLY A 29 -41.85 -13.30 -18.27
C GLY A 29 -41.73 -12.12 -17.29
N PRO A 30 -42.86 -11.66 -16.73
CA PRO A 30 -42.89 -10.51 -15.82
C PRO A 30 -42.18 -10.84 -14.50
N ARG A 31 -41.31 -9.93 -14.06
CA ARG A 31 -40.60 -9.96 -12.78
C ARG A 31 -40.92 -8.69 -12.00
N GLN A 32 -40.65 -8.73 -10.70
CA GLN A 32 -40.90 -7.62 -9.78
C GLN A 32 -39.61 -7.28 -9.04
N ARG A 33 -39.32 -6.00 -8.84
CA ARG A 33 -38.26 -5.52 -7.93
C ARG A 33 -38.81 -4.49 -6.96
N VAL A 34 -38.31 -4.51 -5.72
CA VAL A 34 -38.60 -3.46 -4.75
C VAL A 34 -37.76 -2.23 -5.13
N VAL A 35 -38.43 -1.10 -5.35
CA VAL A 35 -37.79 0.18 -5.67
C VAL A 35 -37.40 0.91 -4.39
N ALA A 36 -38.29 0.93 -3.40
CA ALA A 36 -38.06 1.56 -2.11
C ALA A 36 -38.91 0.90 -1.02
N TRP A 37 -38.38 0.86 0.21
CA TRP A 37 -39.14 0.52 1.41
C TRP A 37 -39.72 1.80 2.00
N LEU A 38 -41.04 1.87 2.11
CA LEU A 38 -41.77 3.06 2.56
C LEU A 38 -42.01 3.07 4.08
N GLY A 39 -41.78 1.93 4.74
CA GLY A 39 -41.95 1.82 6.19
C GLY A 39 -43.41 1.60 6.61
N GLU A 40 -43.70 1.91 7.88
CA GLU A 40 -45.08 1.96 8.37
C GLU A 40 -45.73 3.26 7.88
N MET A 41 -46.98 3.16 7.44
CA MET A 41 -47.75 4.30 6.95
C MET A 41 -49.17 4.19 7.49
N ASP A 42 -49.77 5.32 7.81
CA ASP A 42 -51.19 5.39 8.09
C ASP A 42 -52.03 5.25 6.80
N GLU A 43 -53.35 5.23 6.95
CA GLU A 43 -54.25 5.01 5.82
C GLU A 43 -54.17 6.15 4.78
N ALA A 44 -54.04 7.40 5.24
CA ALA A 44 -53.97 8.58 4.38
C ALA A 44 -52.68 8.61 3.54
N GLY A 45 -51.53 8.39 4.17
CA GLY A 45 -50.25 8.32 3.47
C GLY A 45 -50.20 7.17 2.47
N ARG A 46 -50.73 6.00 2.85
CA ARG A 46 -50.80 4.82 1.96
C ARG A 46 -51.60 5.13 0.70
N LEU A 47 -52.79 5.71 0.84
CA LEU A 47 -53.67 6.04 -0.29
C LEU A 47 -53.00 7.02 -1.26
N GLY A 48 -52.29 8.02 -0.73
CA GLY A 48 -51.53 8.97 -1.56
C GLY A 48 -50.44 8.30 -2.38
N VAL A 49 -49.63 7.43 -1.77
CA VAL A 49 -48.55 6.74 -2.48
C VAL A 49 -49.08 5.69 -3.47
N GLU A 50 -50.15 4.98 -3.13
CA GLU A 50 -50.82 4.02 -4.02
C GLU A 50 -51.29 4.69 -5.30
N GLN A 51 -52.00 5.81 -5.16
CA GLN A 51 -52.56 6.58 -6.26
C GLN A 51 -51.47 7.10 -7.22
N VAL A 52 -50.35 7.62 -6.68
CA VAL A 52 -49.21 8.06 -7.49
C VAL A 52 -48.51 6.88 -8.16
N ALA A 53 -48.32 5.76 -7.45
CA ALA A 53 -47.64 4.58 -7.98
C ALA A 53 -48.37 3.98 -9.20
N GLU A 54 -49.70 4.09 -9.22
CA GLU A 54 -50.59 3.67 -10.32
C GLU A 54 -50.71 4.71 -11.45
N GLY A 55 -50.12 5.90 -11.29
CA GLY A 55 -50.09 6.95 -12.32
C GLY A 55 -51.32 7.87 -12.33
N GLY A 56 -52.12 7.86 -11.27
CA GLY A 56 -53.26 8.77 -11.12
C GLY A 56 -52.83 10.18 -10.71
N SER A 57 -53.41 11.21 -11.33
CA SER A 57 -53.14 12.63 -11.02
C SER A 57 -54.41 13.36 -10.52
N GLY A 58 -55.08 12.83 -9.50
CA GLY A 58 -56.26 13.47 -8.89
C GLY A 58 -57.11 12.51 -8.07
N PHE A 59 -57.47 12.90 -6.84
CA PHE A 59 -58.32 12.13 -5.94
C PHE A 59 -59.79 12.26 -6.36
N GLN A 60 -60.43 11.15 -6.72
CA GLN A 60 -61.88 11.06 -6.83
C GLN A 60 -62.40 10.25 -5.64
N PRO A 61 -63.15 10.86 -4.71
CA PRO A 61 -63.72 10.12 -3.59
C PRO A 61 -64.69 9.07 -4.12
N SER A 62 -64.47 7.79 -3.79
CA SER A 62 -65.51 6.78 -3.97
C SER A 62 -66.60 6.95 -2.90
N LEU A 63 -67.81 6.45 -3.16
CA LEU A 63 -68.97 6.60 -2.26
C LEU A 63 -68.75 6.03 -0.84
N PHE A 64 -67.66 5.29 -0.62
CA PHE A 64 -67.37 4.54 0.61
C PHE A 64 -66.02 4.88 1.25
N GLU A 65 -65.15 5.67 0.61
CA GLU A 65 -63.86 6.07 1.17
C GLU A 65 -64.00 7.34 2.01
N LYS A 66 -63.62 7.25 3.28
CA LYS A 66 -63.72 8.36 4.25
C LYS A 66 -62.40 9.09 4.49
N THR A 67 -61.28 8.53 4.05
CA THR A 67 -59.93 9.02 4.34
C THR A 67 -59.33 9.64 3.09
N GLU A 68 -59.04 10.94 3.13
CA GLU A 68 -58.38 11.64 2.02
C GLU A 68 -56.86 11.40 2.05
N PRO A 69 -56.20 11.30 0.88
CA PRO A 69 -54.74 11.21 0.83
C PRO A 69 -54.08 12.47 1.41
N GLU A 70 -53.04 12.27 2.21
CA GLU A 70 -52.20 13.38 2.65
C GLU A 70 -51.16 13.70 1.57
N TRP A 71 -51.18 14.95 1.10
CA TRP A 71 -50.19 15.45 0.14
C TRP A 71 -49.24 16.41 0.84
N VAL A 72 -47.94 16.16 0.68
CA VAL A 72 -46.92 17.14 1.06
C VAL A 72 -46.59 17.96 -0.17
N GLU A 73 -46.91 19.26 -0.14
CA GLU A 73 -46.50 20.18 -1.19
C GLU A 73 -44.99 20.42 -1.08
N VAL A 74 -44.23 19.89 -2.04
CA VAL A 74 -42.78 20.10 -2.12
C VAL A 74 -42.50 21.22 -3.10
N ASP A 75 -41.94 22.33 -2.62
CA ASP A 75 -41.43 23.39 -3.49
C ASP A 75 -40.15 22.90 -4.19
N VAL A 76 -40.34 22.25 -5.34
CA VAL A 76 -39.23 21.74 -6.17
C VAL A 76 -38.27 22.84 -6.62
N LYS A 77 -38.69 24.11 -6.62
CA LYS A 77 -37.79 25.25 -6.92
C LYS A 77 -36.82 25.53 -5.78
N ARG A 78 -37.08 25.04 -4.57
CA ARG A 78 -36.19 25.13 -3.40
C ARG A 78 -35.30 23.91 -3.23
N VAL A 79 -35.50 22.84 -4.01
CA VAL A 79 -34.58 21.70 -4.04
C VAL A 79 -33.27 22.18 -4.66
N ARG A 80 -32.21 22.16 -3.86
CA ARG A 80 -30.86 22.53 -4.28
C ARG A 80 -29.88 21.47 -3.80
N VAL A 81 -28.83 21.27 -4.57
CA VAL A 81 -27.67 20.48 -4.11
C VAL A 81 -26.89 21.37 -3.15
N GLU A 82 -26.97 21.06 -1.86
CA GLU A 82 -26.21 21.81 -0.86
C GLU A 82 -24.74 21.38 -0.83
N LYS A 83 -24.49 20.09 -1.07
CA LYS A 83 -23.13 19.55 -1.05
C LYS A 83 -23.02 18.30 -1.92
N VAL A 84 -21.88 18.21 -2.62
CA VAL A 84 -21.43 17.00 -3.31
C VAL A 84 -20.23 16.48 -2.53
N VAL A 85 -20.25 15.20 -2.20
CA VAL A 85 -19.15 14.52 -1.49
C VAL A 85 -18.76 13.25 -2.24
N ASP A 86 -17.50 12.85 -2.11
CA ASP A 86 -17.05 11.55 -2.55
C ASP A 86 -17.55 10.46 -1.59
N PHE A 87 -18.36 9.55 -2.13
CA PHE A 87 -18.94 8.43 -1.41
C PHE A 87 -18.24 7.12 -1.73
N GLY A 88 -17.80 6.92 -2.98
CA GLY A 88 -17.44 5.62 -3.51
C GLY A 88 -16.21 5.01 -2.83
N GLY A 89 -15.11 5.76 -2.78
CA GLY A 89 -13.87 5.33 -2.12
C GLY A 89 -14.06 5.10 -0.62
N PRO A 90 -14.58 6.08 0.14
CA PRO A 90 -14.86 5.95 1.56
C PRO A 90 -15.74 4.75 1.92
N TRP A 91 -16.84 4.55 1.20
CA TRP A 91 -17.76 3.44 1.46
C TRP A 91 -17.12 2.08 1.16
N LEU A 92 -16.42 1.96 0.02
CA LEU A 92 -15.73 0.71 -0.33
C LEU A 92 -14.62 0.39 0.68
N GLY A 93 -13.87 1.39 1.10
CA GLY A 93 -12.84 1.23 2.13
C GLY A 93 -13.43 0.73 3.44
N LEU A 94 -14.54 1.32 3.88
CA LEU A 94 -15.21 0.93 5.12
C LEU A 94 -15.69 -0.53 5.04
N GLU A 95 -16.29 -0.94 3.92
CA GLU A 95 -16.68 -2.33 3.67
C GLU A 95 -15.47 -3.29 3.71
N LEU A 96 -14.32 -2.88 3.17
CA LEU A 96 -13.08 -3.66 3.28
C LEU A 96 -12.60 -3.76 4.73
N MET A 97 -12.68 -2.68 5.50
CA MET A 97 -12.32 -2.69 6.93
C MET A 97 -13.20 -3.65 7.72
N HIS A 98 -14.52 -3.67 7.48
CA HIS A 98 -15.44 -4.63 8.11
C HIS A 98 -15.11 -6.08 7.74
N ARG A 99 -14.76 -6.36 6.47
CA ARG A 99 -14.34 -7.71 6.04
C ARG A 99 -13.05 -8.14 6.70
N LEU A 100 -12.10 -7.23 6.83
CA LEU A 100 -10.87 -7.45 7.57
C LEU A 100 -11.10 -7.50 9.08
N GLY A 101 -12.27 -7.08 9.58
CA GLY A 101 -12.60 -7.01 11.01
C GLY A 101 -11.78 -5.94 11.76
N LEU A 102 -11.33 -4.90 11.05
CA LEU A 102 -10.52 -3.83 11.62
C LEU A 102 -11.34 -2.89 12.51
N ASP A 103 -12.61 -2.70 12.18
CA ASP A 103 -13.59 -1.98 13.00
C ASP A 103 -13.68 -2.59 14.41
N GLN A 104 -13.87 -3.91 14.49
CA GLN A 104 -13.93 -4.62 15.76
C GLN A 104 -12.58 -4.64 16.46
N PHE A 105 -11.51 -4.88 15.72
CA PHE A 105 -10.15 -4.85 16.28
C PHE A 105 -9.88 -3.52 16.99
N PHE A 106 -10.13 -2.39 16.32
CA PHE A 106 -9.88 -1.09 16.91
C PHE A 106 -10.80 -0.80 18.09
N LEU A 107 -12.08 -1.19 18.01
CA LEU A 107 -13.03 -1.03 19.11
C LEU A 107 -12.60 -1.80 20.37
N GLU A 108 -12.05 -3.00 20.20
CA GLU A 108 -11.63 -3.87 21.31
C GLU A 108 -10.28 -3.46 21.90
N HIS A 109 -9.33 -3.05 21.06
CA HIS A 109 -7.94 -2.85 21.48
C HIS A 109 -7.63 -1.39 21.83
N VAL A 110 -8.20 -0.44 21.10
CA VAL A 110 -7.90 0.99 21.30
C VAL A 110 -8.82 1.53 22.40
N PRO A 111 -8.28 1.91 23.57
CA PRO A 111 -9.10 2.28 24.70
C PRO A 111 -9.94 3.52 24.41
N GLY A 112 -11.23 3.44 24.71
CA GLY A 112 -12.12 4.59 24.73
C GLY A 112 -11.96 5.43 25.99
N GLY A 113 -12.39 6.68 25.93
CA GLY A 113 -12.36 7.62 27.04
C GLY A 113 -13.51 8.64 26.98
N ARG A 114 -13.19 9.91 27.30
CA ARG A 114 -14.16 11.03 27.28
C ARG A 114 -14.06 11.89 26.01
N GLU A 115 -13.46 11.34 24.97
CA GLU A 115 -13.21 12.03 23.73
C GLU A 115 -14.50 12.22 22.89
N ALA A 116 -14.57 13.31 22.13
CA ALA A 116 -15.74 13.63 21.32
C ALA A 116 -15.97 12.65 20.14
N ILE A 117 -14.90 12.05 19.63
CA ILE A 117 -14.91 11.00 18.61
C ILE A 117 -14.00 9.87 19.12
N PRO A 118 -14.49 8.63 19.24
CA PRO A 118 -13.70 7.50 19.72
C PRO A 118 -12.39 7.31 18.93
N TRP A 119 -11.33 6.90 19.60
CA TRP A 119 -10.03 6.69 18.95
C TRP A 119 -10.06 5.56 17.92
N ALA A 120 -10.88 4.52 18.15
CA ALA A 120 -11.11 3.46 17.16
C ALA A 120 -11.63 4.02 15.82
N ILE A 121 -12.62 4.91 15.88
CA ILE A 121 -13.16 5.59 14.70
C ILE A 121 -12.12 6.48 14.04
N MET A 122 -11.27 7.16 14.82
CA MET A 122 -10.18 7.96 14.25
C MET A 122 -9.13 7.10 13.53
N ALA A 123 -8.88 5.87 14.00
CA ALA A 123 -8.00 4.92 13.31
C ALA A 123 -8.57 4.51 11.95
N GLU A 124 -9.89 4.28 11.87
CA GLU A 124 -10.58 4.05 10.62
C GLU A 124 -10.48 5.24 9.67
N VAL A 125 -10.74 6.47 10.16
CA VAL A 125 -10.59 7.69 9.36
C VAL A 125 -9.19 7.82 8.78
N LEU A 126 -8.14 7.59 9.59
CA LEU A 126 -6.75 7.67 9.13
C LEU A 126 -6.46 6.64 8.02
N ALA A 127 -6.88 5.39 8.20
CA ALA A 127 -6.68 4.33 7.22
C ALA A 127 -7.44 4.61 5.91
N LEU A 128 -8.71 4.99 6.02
CA LEU A 128 -9.58 5.28 4.87
C LEU A 128 -9.09 6.51 4.09
N CYS A 129 -8.70 7.57 4.78
CA CYS A 129 -8.13 8.75 4.14
C CYS A 129 -6.81 8.43 3.43
N ARG A 130 -5.92 7.66 4.06
CA ARG A 130 -4.67 7.24 3.43
C ARG A 130 -4.90 6.39 2.18
N MET A 131 -5.93 5.54 2.18
CA MET A 131 -6.29 4.70 1.03
C MET A 131 -6.92 5.53 -0.11
N CYS A 132 -7.82 6.46 0.21
CA CYS A 132 -8.56 7.22 -0.80
C CYS A 132 -7.73 8.37 -1.39
N HIS A 133 -6.96 9.06 -0.55
CA HIS A 133 -6.15 10.21 -0.96
C HIS A 133 -4.93 10.36 -0.02
N PRO A 134 -3.78 9.73 -0.35
CA PRO A 134 -2.58 9.84 0.47
C PRO A 134 -2.09 11.29 0.60
N SER A 135 -2.33 11.91 1.76
CA SER A 135 -1.93 13.30 2.06
C SER A 135 -1.49 13.45 3.52
N SER A 136 -1.12 14.67 3.93
CA SER A 136 -0.86 14.97 5.35
C SER A 136 -2.14 14.97 6.19
N GLU A 137 -2.01 14.73 7.48
CA GLU A 137 -3.10 14.80 8.46
C GLU A 137 -3.71 16.21 8.52
N LEU A 138 -2.90 17.26 8.33
CA LEU A 138 -3.41 18.64 8.20
C LEU A 138 -4.33 18.79 6.98
N HIS A 139 -3.93 18.28 5.80
CA HIS A 139 -4.78 18.34 4.61
C HIS A 139 -6.07 17.52 4.79
N ILE A 140 -5.99 16.40 5.52
CA ILE A 140 -7.17 15.62 5.87
C ILE A 140 -8.14 16.46 6.71
N ALA A 141 -7.64 17.12 7.76
CA ALA A 141 -8.45 17.93 8.65
C ALA A 141 -9.06 19.16 7.98
N GLU A 142 -8.30 19.88 7.15
CA GLU A 142 -8.73 21.16 6.59
C GLU A 142 -9.55 21.03 5.30
N HIS A 143 -9.38 19.94 4.54
CA HIS A 143 -9.91 19.84 3.19
C HIS A 143 -10.51 18.47 2.87
N PHE A 144 -9.74 17.41 2.98
CA PHE A 144 -10.16 16.14 2.38
C PHE A 144 -11.35 15.51 3.13
N PHE A 145 -11.35 15.53 4.46
CA PHE A 145 -12.43 14.91 5.25
C PHE A 145 -13.80 15.49 4.90
N GLU A 146 -13.92 16.81 4.77
CA GLU A 146 -15.19 17.45 4.43
C GLU A 146 -15.66 17.17 3.00
N GLN A 147 -14.77 16.79 2.10
CA GLN A 147 -15.10 16.43 0.72
C GLN A 147 -15.60 14.99 0.58
N THR A 148 -15.54 14.20 1.66
CA THR A 148 -15.92 12.79 1.67
C THR A 148 -17.20 12.55 2.47
N ALA A 149 -17.85 11.41 2.22
CA ALA A 149 -18.97 10.91 3.00
C ALA A 149 -18.55 10.30 4.36
N LEU A 150 -17.26 10.33 4.74
CA LEU A 150 -16.77 9.69 5.98
C LEU A 150 -17.48 10.22 7.23
N GLY A 151 -17.76 11.53 7.29
CA GLY A 151 -18.48 12.11 8.42
C GLY A 151 -19.89 11.53 8.57
N ASP A 152 -20.59 11.32 7.46
CA ASP A 152 -21.94 10.76 7.46
C ASP A 152 -21.92 9.24 7.69
N LEU A 153 -20.94 8.52 7.13
CA LEU A 153 -20.77 7.07 7.29
C LEU A 153 -20.38 6.66 8.70
N LEU A 154 -19.51 7.43 9.36
CA LEU A 154 -18.97 7.12 10.69
C LEU A 154 -19.65 7.90 11.82
N GLY A 155 -20.66 8.72 11.52
CA GLY A 155 -21.38 9.52 12.52
C GLY A 155 -20.54 10.62 13.16
N ILE A 156 -19.60 11.20 12.43
CA ILE A 156 -18.66 12.20 12.93
C ILE A 156 -19.14 13.60 12.52
N ALA A 157 -19.40 14.45 13.53
CA ALA A 157 -19.66 15.85 13.30
C ALA A 157 -18.42 16.56 12.74
N ARG A 158 -18.58 17.27 11.62
CA ARG A 158 -17.46 17.85 10.85
C ARG A 158 -16.63 18.86 11.66
N ASP A 159 -17.27 19.65 12.53
CA ASP A 159 -16.61 20.62 13.40
C ASP A 159 -15.70 19.98 14.46
N LYS A 160 -15.76 18.65 14.61
CA LYS A 160 -14.94 17.91 15.56
C LYS A 160 -13.66 17.33 14.93
N MET A 161 -13.53 17.38 13.61
CA MET A 161 -12.32 16.91 12.93
C MET A 161 -11.23 18.00 12.99
N ASN A 162 -10.03 17.62 13.42
CA ASN A 162 -8.86 18.50 13.43
C ASN A 162 -7.57 17.67 13.40
N GLU A 163 -6.46 18.33 13.04
CA GLU A 163 -5.16 17.68 12.91
C GLU A 163 -4.64 17.08 14.22
N ASP A 164 -4.84 17.76 15.35
CA ASP A 164 -4.38 17.29 16.67
C ASP A 164 -4.98 15.91 17.00
N ARG A 165 -6.25 15.70 16.65
CA ARG A 165 -6.90 14.39 16.84
C ARG A 165 -6.34 13.33 15.91
N LEU A 166 -6.06 13.66 14.66
CA LEU A 166 -5.46 12.73 13.70
C LEU A 166 -4.06 12.30 14.17
N TYR A 167 -3.22 13.25 14.61
CA TYR A 167 -1.90 12.92 15.15
C TYR A 167 -1.99 12.12 16.46
N ARG A 168 -2.84 12.50 17.42
CA ARG A 168 -2.99 11.76 18.68
C ARG A 168 -3.57 10.37 18.50
N ALA A 169 -4.41 10.16 17.49
CA ALA A 169 -4.93 8.84 17.18
C ALA A 169 -3.80 7.86 16.82
N LEU A 170 -2.74 8.31 16.14
CA LEU A 170 -1.56 7.48 15.87
C LEU A 170 -0.89 7.03 17.17
N ASP A 171 -0.79 7.90 18.18
CA ASP A 171 -0.25 7.55 19.51
C ASP A 171 -1.11 6.50 20.24
N GLN A 172 -2.43 6.49 19.98
CA GLN A 172 -3.33 5.48 20.56
C GLN A 172 -3.24 4.14 19.82
N VAL A 173 -2.98 4.15 18.51
CA VAL A 173 -2.92 2.93 17.69
C VAL A 173 -1.56 2.24 17.79
N LEU A 174 -0.47 3.00 17.86
CA LEU A 174 0.91 2.49 17.84
C LEU A 174 1.20 1.37 18.86
N PRO A 175 0.73 1.43 20.13
CA PRO A 175 0.95 0.36 21.10
C PRO A 175 0.37 -1.00 20.69
N HIS A 176 -0.60 -1.02 19.77
CA HIS A 176 -1.29 -2.22 19.31
C HIS A 176 -0.72 -2.78 18.01
N LYS A 177 0.45 -2.32 17.55
CA LYS A 177 1.12 -2.77 16.31
C LYS A 177 1.16 -4.29 16.18
N GLU A 178 1.72 -5.00 17.15
CA GLU A 178 1.91 -6.45 17.04
C GLU A 178 0.57 -7.21 17.00
N ALA A 179 -0.40 -6.77 17.81
CA ALA A 179 -1.75 -7.33 17.80
C ALA A 179 -2.45 -7.09 16.45
N LEU A 180 -2.25 -5.92 15.84
CA LEU A 180 -2.80 -5.57 14.54
C LEU A 180 -2.17 -6.41 13.42
N GLU A 181 -0.84 -6.58 13.44
CA GLU A 181 -0.13 -7.44 12.49
C GLU A 181 -0.63 -8.89 12.57
N GLN A 182 -0.80 -9.42 13.79
CA GLN A 182 -1.35 -10.76 14.01
C GLN A 182 -2.80 -10.88 13.51
N HIS A 183 -3.66 -9.93 13.86
CA HIS A 183 -5.05 -9.90 13.42
C HIS A 183 -5.15 -9.90 11.90
N LEU A 184 -4.44 -9.00 11.23
CA LEU A 184 -4.45 -8.91 9.76
C LEU A 184 -3.93 -10.18 9.12
N ARG A 185 -2.85 -10.77 9.65
CA ARG A 185 -2.34 -12.05 9.17
C ARG A 185 -3.41 -13.14 9.25
N GLU A 186 -4.05 -13.32 10.39
CA GLU A 186 -5.06 -14.36 10.58
C GLU A 186 -6.27 -14.16 9.66
N ARG A 187 -6.73 -12.91 9.52
CA ARG A 187 -7.88 -12.56 8.67
C ARG A 187 -7.57 -12.76 7.19
N VAL A 188 -6.45 -12.23 6.71
CA VAL A 188 -6.03 -12.40 5.31
C VAL A 188 -5.69 -13.85 5.01
N GLY A 189 -5.02 -14.55 5.93
CA GLY A 189 -4.73 -15.98 5.83
C GLY A 189 -6.00 -16.81 5.70
N SER A 190 -7.07 -16.48 6.44
CA SER A 190 -8.37 -17.13 6.32
C SER A 190 -9.08 -16.81 4.99
N LEU A 191 -9.06 -15.54 4.57
CA LEU A 191 -9.76 -15.09 3.36
C LEU A 191 -9.11 -15.61 2.06
N PHE A 192 -7.79 -15.63 2.01
CA PHE A 192 -7.03 -15.93 0.78
C PHE A 192 -6.27 -17.25 0.82
N LYS A 193 -6.30 -17.98 1.95
CA LYS A 193 -5.54 -19.22 2.16
C LYS A 193 -4.05 -19.03 1.84
N LEU A 194 -3.46 -17.99 2.43
CA LEU A 194 -2.07 -17.64 2.16
C LEU A 194 -1.09 -18.73 2.62
N ASP A 195 -0.11 -19.02 1.78
CA ASP A 195 1.04 -19.83 2.13
C ASP A 195 2.12 -18.93 2.76
N TYR A 196 2.48 -19.22 4.02
CA TYR A 196 3.53 -18.51 4.76
C TYR A 196 4.88 -19.24 4.64
N ASP A 197 5.25 -19.62 3.42
CA ASP A 197 6.45 -20.41 3.12
C ASP A 197 7.62 -19.56 2.60
N LEU A 198 7.34 -18.39 2.02
CA LEU A 198 8.31 -17.49 1.39
C LEU A 198 8.14 -16.06 1.89
N PHE A 199 9.20 -15.52 2.48
CA PHE A 199 9.24 -14.17 3.07
C PHE A 199 10.21 -13.29 2.29
N LEU A 200 9.66 -12.26 1.65
CA LEU A 200 10.46 -11.27 0.94
C LEU A 200 10.76 -10.14 1.92
N TYR A 201 12.04 -9.97 2.23
CA TYR A 201 12.51 -8.90 3.11
C TYR A 201 13.23 -7.82 2.29
N ASP A 202 12.79 -6.58 2.45
CA ASP A 202 13.47 -5.42 1.92
C ASP A 202 13.50 -4.27 2.95
N VAL A 203 14.52 -3.42 2.83
CA VAL A 203 14.65 -2.22 3.63
C VAL A 203 14.44 -1.02 2.73
N THR A 204 13.54 -0.14 3.14
CA THR A 204 13.36 1.19 2.57
C THR A 204 13.72 2.27 3.59
N SER A 205 13.69 3.54 3.19
CA SER A 205 13.92 4.67 4.08
C SER A 205 12.89 5.77 3.82
N THR A 206 12.55 6.52 4.86
CA THR A 206 11.77 7.77 4.72
C THR A 206 12.43 8.87 5.54
N TYR A 207 12.23 10.13 5.13
CA TYR A 207 12.93 11.28 5.69
C TYR A 207 11.97 12.28 6.38
N PHE A 208 12.53 13.08 7.27
CA PHE A 208 11.84 14.18 7.94
C PHE A 208 12.26 15.52 7.33
N GLU A 209 11.30 16.39 7.06
CA GLU A 209 11.58 17.78 6.67
C GLU A 209 11.95 18.65 7.89
N GLY A 210 11.50 18.26 9.09
CA GLY A 210 11.87 18.89 10.36
C GLY A 210 13.11 18.29 11.00
N GLU A 211 13.54 18.88 12.12
CA GLU A 211 14.77 18.46 12.83
C GLU A 211 14.60 17.16 13.65
N ALA A 212 13.37 16.67 13.82
CA ALA A 212 13.03 15.44 14.53
C ALA A 212 13.76 15.28 15.89
N ARG A 213 13.92 16.38 16.65
CA ARG A 213 14.75 16.43 17.86
C ARG A 213 14.38 15.40 18.93
N ARG A 214 13.12 14.96 18.95
CA ARG A 214 12.57 14.02 19.93
C ARG A 214 12.58 12.56 19.45
N ASN A 215 13.02 12.28 18.22
CA ASN A 215 13.09 10.94 17.68
C ASN A 215 14.56 10.46 17.63
N PRO A 216 14.98 9.53 18.50
CA PRO A 216 16.36 9.04 18.52
C PRO A 216 16.73 8.23 17.27
N LEU A 217 15.75 7.62 16.59
CA LEU A 217 15.96 6.86 15.36
C LEU A 217 16.19 7.78 14.15
N ALA A 218 15.77 9.04 14.24
CA ALA A 218 15.95 10.02 13.17
C ALA A 218 17.42 10.45 13.06
N GLN A 219 18.17 9.78 12.18
CA GLN A 219 19.59 9.96 11.94
C GLN A 219 19.88 10.25 10.46
N ARG A 220 21.01 10.89 10.16
CA ARG A 220 21.46 11.07 8.78
C ARG A 220 22.17 9.81 8.29
N GLY A 221 21.82 9.33 7.10
CA GLY A 221 22.42 8.16 6.49
C GLY A 221 22.29 8.18 4.96
N TYR A 222 22.43 7.01 4.34
CA TYR A 222 22.20 6.87 2.91
C TYR A 222 20.71 6.98 2.60
N SER A 223 20.32 8.02 1.87
CA SER A 223 18.91 8.29 1.55
C SER A 223 18.54 7.76 0.18
N ARG A 224 17.53 6.87 0.13
CA ARG A 224 16.97 6.34 -1.13
C ARG A 224 16.28 7.43 -1.95
N ASP A 225 15.80 8.48 -1.30
CA ASP A 225 15.17 9.67 -1.91
C ASP A 225 16.17 10.78 -2.27
N HIS A 226 17.48 10.53 -2.15
CA HIS A 226 18.54 11.51 -2.41
C HIS A 226 18.48 12.76 -1.50
N ARG A 227 17.92 12.62 -0.29
CA ARG A 227 17.80 13.68 0.74
C ARG A 227 18.80 13.50 1.88
N GLY A 228 20.09 13.43 1.54
CA GLY A 228 21.18 13.30 2.54
C GLY A 228 21.30 14.49 3.51
N ASP A 229 20.65 15.61 3.20
CA ASP A 229 20.49 16.78 4.07
C ASP A 229 19.56 16.52 5.26
N CYS A 230 18.54 15.67 5.05
CA CYS A 230 17.51 15.35 6.03
C CYS A 230 17.92 14.21 6.96
N LYS A 231 17.33 14.22 8.16
CA LYS A 231 17.28 13.03 9.00
C LYS A 231 16.26 12.06 8.43
N GLN A 232 16.50 10.77 8.63
CA GLN A 232 15.65 9.70 8.13
C GLN A 232 15.52 8.56 9.14
N ILE A 233 14.65 7.62 8.82
CA ILE A 233 14.56 6.30 9.43
C ILE A 233 14.60 5.24 8.33
N CYS A 234 15.02 4.03 8.68
CA CYS A 234 14.91 2.87 7.81
C CYS A 234 13.69 2.05 8.22
N ILE A 235 12.98 1.48 7.25
CA ILE A 235 11.80 0.65 7.45
C ILE A 235 12.11 -0.70 6.81
N GLY A 236 12.28 -1.73 7.62
CA GLY A 236 12.37 -3.11 7.15
C GLY A 236 10.97 -3.69 7.03
N VAL A 237 10.57 -4.12 5.84
CA VAL A 237 9.23 -4.67 5.59
C VAL A 237 9.38 -6.11 5.13
N VAL A 238 8.57 -6.99 5.71
CA VAL A 238 8.47 -8.39 5.28
C VAL A 238 7.11 -8.63 4.68
N VAL A 239 7.10 -9.15 3.45
CA VAL A 239 5.89 -9.49 2.71
C VAL A 239 5.87 -10.98 2.34
N SER A 240 4.68 -11.54 2.16
CA SER A 240 4.50 -12.89 1.62
C SER A 240 4.81 -12.95 0.13
N ARG A 241 4.79 -14.16 -0.45
CA ARG A 241 4.88 -14.38 -1.90
C ARG A 241 3.88 -13.54 -2.71
N ASP A 242 2.66 -13.39 -2.20
CA ASP A 242 1.59 -12.65 -2.85
C ASP A 242 1.65 -11.13 -2.58
N GLY A 243 2.67 -10.66 -1.86
CA GLY A 243 2.88 -9.25 -1.55
C GLY A 243 2.10 -8.74 -0.33
N PHE A 244 1.52 -9.62 0.48
CA PHE A 244 0.84 -9.19 1.71
C PHE A 244 1.87 -8.85 2.81
N PRO A 245 1.76 -7.68 3.46
CA PRO A 245 2.65 -7.32 4.55
C PRO A 245 2.40 -8.23 5.76
N LEU A 246 3.47 -8.87 6.22
CA LEU A 246 3.47 -9.76 7.39
C LEU A 246 3.95 -9.05 8.66
N GLY A 247 4.73 -7.99 8.48
CA GLY A 247 5.21 -7.16 9.57
C GLY A 247 6.29 -6.21 9.08
N TYR A 248 6.61 -5.24 9.93
CA TYR A 248 7.70 -4.31 9.66
C TYR A 248 8.43 -3.92 10.95
N GLU A 249 9.67 -3.50 10.83
CA GLU A 249 10.43 -2.88 11.92
C GLU A 249 11.05 -1.55 11.49
N ILE A 250 11.22 -0.66 12.46
CA ILE A 250 11.77 0.68 12.24
C ILE A 250 13.17 0.74 12.84
N PHE A 251 14.15 1.07 12.00
CA PHE A 251 15.55 1.21 12.41
C PHE A 251 16.01 2.66 12.31
N ALA A 252 17.12 2.96 12.97
CA ALA A 252 17.76 4.26 12.87
C ALA A 252 18.15 4.59 11.41
N GLY A 253 18.03 5.85 11.01
CA GLY A 253 18.27 6.28 9.62
C GLY A 253 19.67 6.08 9.06
N ASN A 254 20.64 5.76 9.92
CA ASN A 254 22.02 5.43 9.55
C ASN A 254 22.33 3.93 9.68
N ARG A 255 21.31 3.09 9.94
CA ARG A 255 21.46 1.64 10.02
C ARG A 255 21.84 1.09 8.64
N ASN A 256 22.83 0.20 8.62
CA ASN A 256 23.21 -0.54 7.41
C ASN A 256 22.26 -1.72 7.23
N ASP A 257 21.74 -1.93 6.02
CA ASP A 257 20.79 -2.99 5.70
C ASP A 257 21.28 -4.37 6.15
N VAL A 258 22.58 -4.69 5.99
CA VAL A 258 23.19 -5.96 6.46
C VAL A 258 22.90 -6.24 7.94
N THR A 259 22.93 -5.19 8.76
CA THR A 259 22.79 -5.31 10.23
C THR A 259 21.34 -5.43 10.69
N THR A 260 20.36 -5.45 9.79
CA THR A 260 18.93 -5.54 10.11
C THR A 260 18.38 -6.96 10.05
N VAL A 261 19.11 -7.89 9.43
CA VAL A 261 18.64 -9.24 9.10
C VAL A 261 18.32 -10.06 10.34
N GLU A 262 19.24 -10.13 11.30
CA GLU A 262 19.05 -10.90 12.53
C GLU A 262 17.81 -10.44 13.30
N GLU A 263 17.69 -9.13 13.52
CA GLU A 263 16.60 -8.52 14.29
C GLU A 263 15.22 -8.76 13.65
N ILE A 264 15.10 -8.60 12.31
CA ILE A 264 13.82 -8.85 11.63
C ILE A 264 13.45 -10.33 11.63
N VAL A 265 14.44 -11.22 11.44
CA VAL A 265 14.20 -12.66 11.41
C VAL A 265 13.74 -13.14 12.78
N GLU A 266 14.42 -12.74 13.85
CA GLU A 266 14.04 -13.10 15.21
C GLU A 266 12.68 -12.53 15.61
N ALA A 267 12.37 -11.27 15.26
CA ALA A 267 11.08 -10.66 15.55
C ALA A 267 9.91 -11.44 14.90
N LEU A 268 10.01 -11.74 13.59
CA LEU A 268 8.95 -12.49 12.88
C LEU A 268 8.87 -13.96 13.28
N GLU A 269 9.99 -14.58 13.65
CA GLU A 269 9.99 -15.93 14.19
C GLU A 269 9.40 -15.99 15.60
N GLY A 270 9.66 -14.99 16.45
CA GLY A 270 9.05 -14.85 17.76
C GLY A 270 7.54 -14.67 17.67
N ARG A 271 7.06 -13.85 16.73
CA ARG A 271 5.62 -13.60 16.52
C ARG A 271 4.89 -14.78 15.89
N TYR A 272 5.52 -15.49 14.96
CA TYR A 272 4.81 -16.40 14.06
C TYR A 272 5.36 -17.83 13.99
N GLY A 273 6.45 -18.14 14.69
CA GLY A 273 7.12 -19.44 14.66
C GLY A 273 8.12 -19.60 13.51
N ARG A 274 8.83 -20.74 13.48
CA ARG A 274 9.97 -20.98 12.58
C ARG A 274 9.70 -21.91 11.39
N ALA A 275 8.60 -22.66 11.42
CA ALA A 275 8.42 -23.80 10.52
C ALA A 275 8.28 -23.38 9.04
N ASN A 276 9.04 -24.07 8.18
CA ASN A 276 8.93 -24.04 6.71
C ASN A 276 9.07 -22.68 6.02
N ARG A 277 9.85 -21.75 6.57
CA ARG A 277 10.08 -20.43 5.96
C ARG A 277 11.32 -20.39 5.08
N ILE A 278 11.22 -19.65 3.98
CA ILE A 278 12.32 -19.33 3.07
C ILE A 278 12.47 -17.81 3.06
N TRP A 279 13.60 -17.32 3.57
CA TRP A 279 13.91 -15.90 3.60
C TRP A 279 14.55 -15.45 2.28
N VAL A 280 13.94 -14.48 1.61
CA VAL A 280 14.46 -13.89 0.38
C VAL A 280 14.88 -12.46 0.67
N MET A 281 16.13 -12.12 0.37
CA MET A 281 16.66 -10.79 0.61
C MET A 281 17.72 -10.41 -0.43
N ASP A 282 17.89 -9.11 -0.65
CA ASP A 282 18.82 -8.59 -1.65
C ASP A 282 20.28 -8.80 -1.22
N ARG A 283 21.19 -8.76 -2.21
CA ARG A 283 22.64 -8.81 -2.06
C ARG A 283 23.17 -7.82 -1.05
N GLY A 284 22.54 -6.65 -0.94
CA GLY A 284 22.93 -5.61 0.01
C GLY A 284 22.86 -6.07 1.47
N MET A 285 22.16 -7.16 1.77
CA MET A 285 21.99 -7.71 3.12
C MET A 285 22.87 -8.93 3.40
N VAL A 286 23.71 -9.33 2.45
CA VAL A 286 24.53 -10.55 2.54
C VAL A 286 25.86 -10.27 3.22
N SER A 287 26.11 -10.97 4.32
CA SER A 287 27.41 -11.10 5.00
C SER A 287 27.62 -12.56 5.41
N ASP A 288 28.88 -12.96 5.62
CA ASP A 288 29.21 -14.30 6.10
C ASP A 288 28.51 -14.59 7.45
N GLU A 289 28.45 -13.58 8.33
CA GLU A 289 27.73 -13.64 9.61
C GLU A 289 26.22 -13.91 9.43
N ASN A 290 25.56 -13.23 8.48
CA ASN A 290 24.14 -13.44 8.20
C ASN A 290 23.88 -14.82 7.59
N VAL A 291 24.76 -15.29 6.70
CA VAL A 291 24.67 -16.62 6.11
C VAL A 291 24.84 -17.70 7.19
N GLU A 292 25.81 -17.54 8.09
CA GLU A 292 26.00 -18.44 9.23
C GLU A 292 24.79 -18.43 10.16
N PHE A 293 24.25 -17.25 10.50
CA PHE A 293 23.04 -17.11 11.32
C PHE A 293 21.83 -17.83 10.72
N LEU A 294 21.63 -17.71 9.40
CA LEU A 294 20.53 -18.39 8.71
C LEU A 294 20.75 -19.91 8.68
N THR A 295 21.98 -20.35 8.43
CA THR A 295 22.32 -21.78 8.29
C THR A 295 22.28 -22.52 9.63
N LYS A 296 22.78 -21.90 10.71
CA LYS A 296 22.96 -22.53 12.04
C LYS A 296 21.66 -23.07 12.64
N GLU A 297 20.54 -22.41 12.39
CA GLU A 297 19.23 -22.84 12.90
C GLU A 297 18.39 -23.58 11.84
N GLY A 298 19.01 -23.98 10.73
CA GLY A 298 18.34 -24.71 9.65
C GLY A 298 17.32 -23.86 8.89
N ARG A 299 17.47 -22.52 8.88
CA ARG A 299 16.60 -21.63 8.10
C ARG A 299 16.92 -21.79 6.62
N ARG A 300 15.89 -21.72 5.80
CA ARG A 300 16.05 -21.72 4.34
C ARG A 300 16.13 -20.28 3.85
N TYR A 301 16.96 -20.02 2.85
CA TYR A 301 17.14 -18.68 2.32
C TYR A 301 17.40 -18.66 0.82
N ILE A 302 17.17 -17.50 0.22
CA ILE A 302 17.55 -17.14 -1.15
C ILE A 302 18.19 -15.76 -1.05
N LEU A 303 19.48 -15.68 -1.39
CA LEU A 303 20.28 -14.47 -1.25
C LEU A 303 20.84 -14.03 -2.61
N GLY A 304 20.90 -12.72 -2.82
CA GLY A 304 21.66 -12.17 -3.94
C GLY A 304 23.16 -12.33 -3.71
N THR A 305 23.83 -13.20 -4.46
CA THR A 305 25.27 -13.45 -4.31
C THR A 305 26.11 -12.27 -4.82
N GLN A 306 27.24 -11.97 -4.19
CA GLN A 306 28.10 -10.86 -4.59
C GLN A 306 28.70 -11.08 -5.99
N ARG A 307 28.85 -10.02 -6.80
CA ARG A 307 29.34 -10.15 -8.19
C ARG A 307 30.72 -10.82 -8.30
N GLY A 308 31.57 -10.66 -7.29
CA GLY A 308 32.90 -11.28 -7.25
C GLY A 308 32.85 -12.81 -7.25
N GLN A 309 31.81 -13.41 -6.67
CA GLN A 309 31.63 -14.86 -6.62
C GLN A 309 31.33 -15.47 -7.99
N LEU A 310 30.88 -14.69 -8.99
CA LEU A 310 30.67 -15.21 -10.34
C LEU A 310 31.95 -15.78 -10.97
N LYS A 311 33.13 -15.31 -10.54
CA LYS A 311 34.42 -15.81 -11.02
C LYS A 311 34.61 -17.31 -10.77
N GLN A 312 34.07 -17.83 -9.68
CA GLN A 312 34.19 -19.26 -9.34
C GLN A 312 33.36 -20.16 -10.27
N PHE A 313 32.47 -19.56 -11.06
CA PHE A 313 31.60 -20.27 -11.99
C PHE A 313 31.88 -19.89 -13.46
N GLU A 314 33.05 -19.33 -13.79
CA GLU A 314 33.40 -18.93 -15.16
C GLU A 314 33.24 -20.09 -16.15
N GLU A 315 33.69 -21.29 -15.80
CA GLU A 315 33.51 -22.48 -16.65
C GLU A 315 32.04 -22.83 -16.85
N GLU A 316 31.24 -22.77 -15.78
CA GLU A 316 29.80 -23.04 -15.86
C GLU A 316 29.04 -21.98 -16.67
N LEU A 317 29.51 -20.74 -16.63
CA LEU A 317 28.97 -19.63 -17.40
C LEU A 317 29.21 -19.79 -18.90
N LEU A 318 30.23 -20.54 -19.33
CA LEU A 318 30.54 -20.76 -20.75
C LEU A 318 29.76 -21.91 -21.38
N LYS A 319 29.20 -22.81 -20.57
CA LYS A 319 28.38 -23.93 -21.05
C LYS A 319 27.03 -23.45 -21.61
N SER A 320 26.42 -24.28 -22.44
CA SER A 320 25.18 -23.97 -23.18
C SER A 320 23.90 -24.58 -22.58
N ASP A 321 24.00 -25.23 -21.42
CA ASP A 321 22.94 -25.94 -20.69
C ASP A 321 22.04 -25.00 -19.86
N TRP A 322 21.64 -23.88 -20.46
CA TRP A 322 20.76 -22.89 -19.82
C TRP A 322 19.29 -23.26 -20.02
N GLN A 323 18.46 -22.94 -19.03
CA GLN A 323 17.02 -23.11 -19.10
C GLN A 323 16.31 -21.75 -19.08
N GLU A 324 15.52 -21.47 -20.12
CA GLU A 324 14.64 -20.30 -20.12
C GLU A 324 13.46 -20.54 -19.17
N VAL A 325 13.27 -19.64 -18.19
CA VAL A 325 12.19 -19.72 -17.19
C VAL A 325 11.09 -18.70 -17.42
N GLN A 326 11.43 -17.60 -18.10
CA GLN A 326 10.49 -16.62 -18.63
C GLN A 326 11.19 -15.91 -19.80
N SER A 327 10.39 -15.27 -20.67
CA SER A 327 10.90 -14.55 -21.84
C SER A 327 12.09 -13.64 -21.49
N GLY A 328 13.27 -13.95 -22.03
CA GLY A 328 14.48 -13.14 -21.83
C GLY A 328 15.19 -13.31 -20.49
N LEU A 329 14.82 -14.33 -19.69
CA LEU A 329 15.53 -14.77 -18.49
C LEU A 329 15.84 -16.27 -18.58
N GLU A 330 17.13 -16.57 -18.69
CA GLU A 330 17.66 -17.93 -18.60
C GLU A 330 18.32 -18.13 -17.24
N VAL A 331 18.20 -19.34 -16.70
CA VAL A 331 18.83 -19.72 -15.44
C VAL A 331 19.60 -21.02 -15.58
N LYS A 332 20.56 -21.20 -14.68
CA LYS A 332 21.32 -22.44 -14.55
C LYS A 332 21.57 -22.74 -13.08
N ARG A 333 21.21 -23.95 -12.65
CA ARG A 333 21.43 -24.46 -11.30
C ARG A 333 22.83 -25.08 -11.21
N VAL A 334 23.62 -24.64 -10.24
CA VAL A 334 24.97 -25.16 -9.98
C VAL A 334 25.10 -25.40 -8.48
N ASP A 335 25.58 -26.57 -8.07
CA ASP A 335 25.88 -26.84 -6.66
C ASP A 335 27.19 -26.13 -6.27
N SER A 336 27.28 -25.63 -5.04
CA SER A 336 28.50 -25.00 -4.54
C SER A 336 29.66 -26.00 -4.49
N PRO A 337 30.93 -25.55 -4.55
CA PRO A 337 32.08 -26.46 -4.49
C PRO A 337 32.13 -27.32 -3.21
N ASP A 338 31.58 -26.82 -2.11
CA ASP A 338 31.47 -27.51 -0.81
C ASP A 338 30.15 -28.31 -0.66
N GLY A 339 29.24 -28.23 -1.64
CA GLY A 339 27.96 -28.93 -1.66
C GLY A 339 26.93 -28.46 -0.63
N GLN A 340 27.20 -27.36 0.08
CA GLN A 340 26.31 -26.83 1.12
C GLN A 340 25.21 -25.92 0.56
N GLU A 341 25.49 -25.24 -0.55
CA GLU A 341 24.61 -24.25 -1.16
C GLU A 341 24.30 -24.59 -2.62
N VAL A 342 23.22 -24.01 -3.13
CA VAL A 342 22.84 -24.10 -4.54
C VAL A 342 22.85 -22.70 -5.11
N PHE A 343 23.66 -22.51 -6.15
CA PHE A 343 23.71 -21.27 -6.92
C PHE A 343 22.74 -21.34 -8.10
N ILE A 344 21.97 -20.27 -8.27
CA ILE A 344 21.16 -20.05 -9.47
C ILE A 344 21.84 -18.94 -10.25
N LEU A 345 22.55 -19.31 -11.31
CA LEU A 345 23.13 -18.36 -12.24
C LEU A 345 22.02 -17.84 -13.14
N CYS A 346 21.99 -16.53 -13.39
CA CYS A 346 20.92 -15.88 -14.17
C CYS A 346 21.51 -15.09 -15.34
N ARG A 347 20.95 -15.28 -16.54
CA ARG A 347 21.17 -14.45 -17.73
C ARG A 347 19.88 -13.72 -18.07
N SER A 348 19.89 -12.40 -17.90
CA SER A 348 18.74 -11.55 -18.23
C SER A 348 19.10 -10.63 -19.39
N ARG A 349 18.30 -10.68 -20.45
CA ARG A 349 18.42 -9.78 -21.61
C ARG A 349 18.25 -8.32 -21.19
N ASP A 350 17.19 -8.01 -20.45
CA ASP A 350 16.91 -6.66 -19.96
C ASP A 350 18.05 -6.13 -19.09
N ARG A 351 18.62 -6.99 -18.23
CA ARG A 351 19.76 -6.60 -17.41
C ARG A 351 21.00 -6.33 -18.25
N ALA A 352 21.25 -7.14 -19.29
CA ALA A 352 22.36 -6.93 -20.21
C ALA A 352 22.22 -5.62 -20.98
N GLU A 353 21.02 -5.33 -21.52
CA GLU A 353 20.72 -4.07 -22.21
C GLU A 353 20.88 -2.87 -21.27
N LYS A 354 20.43 -2.98 -20.02
CA LYS A 354 20.60 -1.94 -18.99
C LYS A 354 22.06 -1.70 -18.65
N GLU A 355 22.86 -2.75 -18.42
CA GLU A 355 24.30 -2.61 -18.15
C GLU A 355 25.04 -2.01 -19.36
N LYS A 356 24.68 -2.41 -20.59
CA LYS A 356 25.23 -1.82 -21.81
C LYS A 356 24.91 -0.32 -21.90
N ALA A 357 23.65 0.07 -21.73
CA ALA A 357 23.25 1.48 -21.76
C ALA A 357 23.94 2.32 -20.65
N ILE A 358 24.22 1.71 -19.49
CA ILE A 358 25.03 2.34 -18.46
C ILE A 358 26.47 2.53 -18.96
N HIS A 359 27.12 1.48 -19.47
CA HIS A 359 28.47 1.56 -20.04
C HIS A 359 28.57 2.63 -21.13
N ASP A 360 27.66 2.63 -22.11
CA ASP A 360 27.61 3.60 -23.22
C ASP A 360 27.54 5.04 -22.68
N ARG A 361 26.76 5.28 -21.61
CA ARG A 361 26.66 6.60 -20.98
C ARG A 361 27.97 7.03 -20.31
N PHE A 362 28.66 6.11 -19.65
CA PHE A 362 29.96 6.38 -19.03
C PHE A 362 31.03 6.64 -20.09
N GLU A 363 31.01 5.88 -21.19
CA GLU A 363 31.86 6.07 -22.36
C GLU A 363 31.68 7.46 -22.99
N GLN A 364 30.44 7.83 -23.31
CA GLN A 364 30.11 9.15 -23.87
C GLN A 364 30.59 10.29 -22.97
N ARG A 365 30.41 10.17 -21.65
CA ARG A 365 30.90 11.18 -20.68
C ARG A 365 32.41 11.34 -20.71
N ILE A 366 33.16 10.24 -20.80
CA ILE A 366 34.62 10.28 -20.93
C ILE A 366 34.99 10.94 -22.26
N GLU A 367 34.39 10.51 -23.37
CA GLU A 367 34.69 11.00 -24.70
C GLU A 367 34.43 12.51 -24.83
N GLU A 368 33.26 12.99 -24.40
CA GLU A 368 32.92 14.42 -24.42
C GLU A 368 33.85 15.25 -23.55
N ALA A 369 34.17 14.77 -22.34
CA ALA A 369 35.08 15.46 -21.44
C ALA A 369 36.50 15.53 -22.00
N LEU A 370 37.01 14.45 -22.60
CA LEU A 370 38.33 14.44 -23.27
C LEU A 370 38.34 15.37 -24.48
N LYS A 371 37.31 15.35 -25.34
CA LYS A 371 37.17 16.30 -26.46
C LYS A 371 37.19 17.76 -25.98
N ASN A 372 36.53 18.05 -24.86
CA ASN A 372 36.53 19.39 -24.27
C ASN A 372 37.90 19.77 -23.68
N MET A 373 38.63 18.82 -23.09
CA MET A 373 40.01 19.04 -22.62
C MET A 373 40.94 19.36 -23.80
N VAL A 374 40.87 18.60 -24.90
CA VAL A 374 41.66 18.85 -26.13
C VAL A 374 41.38 20.25 -26.66
N LYS A 375 40.11 20.61 -26.87
CA LYS A 375 39.71 21.98 -27.29
C LYS A 375 40.21 23.06 -26.33
N GLY A 376 40.27 22.74 -25.04
CA GLY A 376 40.85 23.62 -24.03
C GLY A 376 42.34 23.85 -24.28
N CYS A 377 43.11 22.77 -24.47
CA CYS A 377 44.55 22.79 -24.71
C CYS A 377 44.94 23.49 -26.01
N GLU A 378 44.09 23.41 -27.04
CA GLU A 378 44.29 24.16 -28.29
C GLU A 378 44.19 25.68 -28.10
N LYS A 379 43.37 26.14 -27.15
CA LYS A 379 43.15 27.57 -26.87
C LYS A 379 44.18 28.19 -25.94
N ARG A 380 44.74 27.41 -25.01
CA ARG A 380 45.75 27.88 -24.06
C ARG A 380 46.69 26.76 -23.65
N ARG A 381 47.95 27.10 -23.37
CA ARG A 381 48.91 26.14 -22.81
C ARG A 381 48.56 25.82 -21.35
N TYR A 382 48.58 24.53 -21.03
CA TYR A 382 48.48 24.01 -19.67
C TYR A 382 49.78 23.31 -19.28
N GLN A 383 50.00 23.18 -17.97
CA GLN A 383 51.02 22.26 -17.46
C GLN A 383 50.53 20.82 -17.63
N VAL A 384 51.38 19.95 -18.15
CA VAL A 384 51.09 18.53 -18.43
C VAL A 384 50.46 17.83 -17.22
N GLY A 385 51.08 17.96 -16.04
CA GLY A 385 50.58 17.34 -14.80
C GLY A 385 49.17 17.76 -14.37
N VAL A 386 48.70 18.94 -14.78
CA VAL A 386 47.32 19.39 -14.49
C VAL A 386 46.32 18.65 -15.37
N ILE A 387 46.67 18.40 -16.64
CA ILE A 387 45.84 17.62 -17.56
C ILE A 387 45.87 16.15 -17.17
N GLU A 388 47.03 15.58 -16.84
CA GLU A 388 47.15 14.20 -16.34
C GLU A 388 46.28 13.97 -15.10
N SER A 389 46.33 14.88 -14.11
CA SER A 389 45.48 14.79 -12.92
C SER A 389 43.99 14.89 -13.26
N SER A 390 43.62 15.73 -14.23
CA SER A 390 42.23 15.90 -14.67
C SER A 390 41.70 14.68 -15.41
N VAL A 391 42.52 14.07 -16.27
CA VAL A 391 42.25 12.79 -16.94
C VAL A 391 42.09 11.68 -15.90
N GLY A 392 43.01 11.58 -14.94
CA GLY A 392 42.92 10.60 -13.84
C GLY A 392 41.64 10.74 -13.03
N LYS A 393 41.22 11.97 -12.68
CA LYS A 393 39.94 12.22 -12.00
C LYS A 393 38.73 11.86 -12.86
N LEU A 394 38.78 12.16 -14.15
CA LEU A 394 37.71 11.83 -15.09
C LEU A 394 37.53 10.32 -15.21
N LEU A 395 38.62 9.58 -15.44
CA LEU A 395 38.61 8.12 -15.54
C LEU A 395 38.20 7.48 -14.20
N GLY A 396 38.68 8.00 -13.06
CA GLY A 396 38.30 7.52 -11.74
C GLY A 396 36.80 7.68 -11.44
N ARG A 397 36.20 8.82 -11.82
CA ARG A 397 34.75 9.06 -11.70
C ARG A 397 33.92 8.20 -12.65
N ASN A 398 34.52 7.70 -13.72
CA ASN A 398 33.86 6.90 -14.76
C ASN A 398 34.50 5.51 -14.89
N SER A 399 34.89 4.92 -13.77
CA SER A 399 35.71 3.70 -13.70
C SER A 399 35.14 2.50 -14.48
N ARG A 400 33.81 2.44 -14.66
CA ARG A 400 33.14 1.38 -15.42
C ARG A 400 33.54 1.32 -16.90
N ALA A 401 33.81 2.46 -17.53
CA ALA A 401 34.22 2.54 -18.94
C ALA A 401 35.68 2.95 -19.10
N ALA A 402 36.38 3.28 -18.02
CA ALA A 402 37.76 3.78 -18.07
C ALA A 402 38.73 2.84 -18.80
N GLY A 403 38.56 1.53 -18.67
CA GLY A 403 39.39 0.54 -19.35
C GLY A 403 39.23 0.48 -20.87
N LEU A 404 38.25 1.19 -21.44
CA LEU A 404 38.06 1.32 -22.89
C LEU A 404 38.90 2.43 -23.52
N PHE A 405 39.55 3.27 -22.70
CA PHE A 405 40.27 4.44 -23.16
C PHE A 405 41.75 4.35 -22.80
N GLU A 406 42.61 4.51 -23.82
CA GLU A 406 44.02 4.81 -23.65
C GLU A 406 44.22 6.31 -23.96
N VAL A 407 44.67 7.08 -22.97
CA VAL A 407 44.79 8.54 -23.07
C VAL A 407 46.26 8.93 -22.93
N HIS A 408 46.81 9.55 -23.97
CA HIS A 408 48.15 10.15 -23.96
C HIS A 408 48.02 11.66 -23.80
N VAL A 409 48.73 12.22 -22.81
CA VAL A 409 48.68 13.65 -22.43
C VAL A 409 49.92 14.38 -22.91
#